data_AF-I3WJH6-F1
#
_entry.id   AF-I3WJH6-F1
#
_cell.length_a   1.000
_cell.length_b   1.000
_cell.length_c   1.000
_cell.angle_alpha   90.00
_cell.angle_beta   90.00
_cell.angle_gamma   90.00
#
_symmetry.space_group_name_H-M   'P 1'
#
loop_
_entity.id
_entity.type
_entity.pdbx_description
1 polymer ?
#
loop_
_entity_poly.entity_id
_entity_poly.type
_entity_poly.pdbx_seq_one_letter_code
_entity_poly.pdbx_strand_id
1 'polypeptide(L)'
;MVEINGRDYPIGDDGIVSDTAALQAMAGWSTYTGAHKDGEDVTSVTVTYKLKKPIGVYSVPASALTGLKGSDGCVVATDGTSVKAHVAGSSLGRALVTIDGKAPASIKADPGQAVCDAR
;
A
#
# COMPACT_ATOMS: atom_id res chain seq x y z
N MET A 1 -1.68 2.07 10.86
CA MET A 1 -2.70 2.96 11.45
C MET A 1 -4.05 2.56 10.90
N VAL A 2 -5.09 2.66 11.71
CA VAL A 2 -6.48 2.50 11.26
C VAL A 2 -7.17 3.84 11.36
N GLU A 3 -7.91 4.22 10.33
CA GLU A 3 -8.84 5.34 10.42
C GLU A 3 -10.19 4.83 10.96
N ILE A 4 -10.61 5.39 12.08
CA ILE A 4 -11.91 5.14 12.70
C ILE A 4 -12.59 6.49 12.87
N ASN A 5 -13.73 6.67 12.19
CA ASN A 5 -14.52 7.90 12.23
C ASN A 5 -13.69 9.19 11.95
N GLY A 6 -12.84 9.15 10.93
CA GLY A 6 -12.01 10.27 10.51
C GLY A 6 -10.79 10.56 11.39
N ARG A 7 -10.47 9.69 12.36
CA ARG A 7 -9.26 9.80 13.20
C ARG A 7 -8.37 8.57 13.05
N ASP A 8 -7.06 8.81 13.04
CA ASP A 8 -6.06 7.76 12.91
C ASP A 8 -5.62 7.23 14.27
N TYR A 9 -5.70 5.91 14.44
CA TYR A 9 -5.30 5.20 15.65
C TYR A 9 -4.20 4.17 15.35
N PRO A 10 -3.32 3.89 16.33
CA PRO A 10 -2.35 2.82 16.20
C PRO A 10 -3.05 1.45 16.13
N ILE A 11 -2.41 0.53 15.43
CA ILE A 11 -2.78 -0.89 15.41
C ILE A 11 -1.52 -1.66 15.81
N GLY A 12 -1.67 -2.71 16.60
CA GLY A 12 -0.59 -3.64 16.87
C GLY A 12 -0.11 -4.35 15.61
N ASP A 13 1.09 -4.93 15.68
CA ASP A 13 1.66 -5.71 14.58
C ASP A 13 0.87 -7.01 14.31
N ASP A 14 0.03 -7.42 15.26
CA ASP A 14 -0.95 -8.50 15.18
C ASP A 14 -2.25 -8.11 14.47
N GLY A 15 -2.38 -6.85 14.03
CA GLY A 15 -3.59 -6.31 13.42
C GLY A 15 -4.69 -5.97 14.43
N ILE A 16 -4.41 -6.03 15.73
CA ILE A 16 -5.40 -5.76 16.78
C ILE A 16 -5.37 -4.28 17.18
N VAL A 17 -6.56 -3.68 17.27
CA VAL A 17 -6.76 -2.33 17.81
C VAL A 17 -7.04 -2.47 19.31
N SER A 18 -6.03 -2.20 20.14
CA SER A 18 -6.11 -2.27 21.61
C SER A 18 -6.16 -0.90 22.30
N ASP A 19 -6.01 0.18 21.52
CA ASP A 19 -6.03 1.55 22.04
C ASP A 19 -7.41 1.91 22.60
N THR A 20 -7.46 2.32 23.87
CA THR A 20 -8.72 2.61 24.56
C THR A 20 -9.49 3.76 23.90
N ALA A 21 -8.79 4.78 23.38
CA ALA A 21 -9.45 5.89 22.70
C ALA A 21 -10.05 5.45 21.35
N ALA A 22 -9.38 4.56 20.63
CA ALA A 22 -9.90 3.94 19.42
C ALA A 22 -11.17 3.12 19.70
N LEU A 23 -11.18 2.29 20.75
CA LEU A 23 -12.34 1.49 21.13
C LEU A 23 -13.53 2.37 21.57
N GLN A 24 -13.27 3.45 22.29
CA GLN A 24 -14.31 4.45 22.64
C GLN A 24 -14.86 5.16 21.40
N ALA A 25 -14.01 5.49 20.42
CA ALA A 25 -14.45 6.07 19.16
C ALA A 25 -15.32 5.10 18.35
N MET A 26 -15.03 3.80 18.38
CA MET A 26 -15.88 2.77 17.78
C MET A 26 -17.23 2.65 18.47
N ALA A 27 -17.27 2.71 19.81
CA ALA A 27 -18.50 2.67 20.59
C ALA A 27 -19.43 3.87 20.30
N GLY A 28 -18.89 5.00 19.84
CA GLY A 28 -19.66 6.17 19.40
C GLY A 28 -20.13 6.12 17.94
N TRP A 29 -19.76 5.09 17.18
CA TRP A 29 -20.06 4.99 15.75
C TRP A 29 -21.45 4.38 15.52
N SER A 30 -22.33 5.11 14.82
CA SER A 30 -23.71 4.71 14.58
C SER A 30 -23.85 3.41 13.78
N THR A 31 -22.95 3.09 12.87
CA THR A 31 -22.97 1.82 12.11
C THR A 31 -22.58 0.63 13.00
N TYR A 32 -21.66 0.84 13.95
CA TYR A 32 -21.30 -0.19 14.94
C TYR A 32 -22.42 -0.41 15.97
N THR A 33 -23.00 0.67 16.48
CA THR A 33 -24.07 0.61 17.51
C THR A 33 -25.47 0.30 16.95
N GLY A 34 -25.70 0.54 15.66
CA GLY A 34 -26.95 0.23 14.97
C GLY A 34 -27.13 -1.26 14.74
N ALA A 35 -26.13 -1.94 14.17
CA ALA A 35 -26.21 -3.37 13.90
C ALA A 35 -26.29 -4.23 15.18
N HIS A 36 -25.79 -3.72 16.31
CA HIS A 36 -25.92 -4.39 17.60
C HIS A 36 -27.36 -4.43 18.15
N LYS A 37 -28.26 -3.56 17.66
CA LYS A 37 -29.66 -3.49 18.11
C LYS A 37 -30.57 -4.51 17.44
N ASP A 38 -30.21 -4.98 16.26
CA ASP A 38 -31.06 -5.85 15.44
C ASP A 38 -30.82 -7.36 15.69
N GLY A 39 -29.98 -7.70 16.68
CA GLY A 39 -29.68 -9.09 17.03
C GLY A 39 -28.76 -9.81 16.04
N GLU A 40 -28.09 -9.07 15.15
CA GLU A 40 -27.03 -9.61 14.30
C GLU A 40 -25.76 -9.82 15.14
N ASP A 41 -25.29 -11.08 15.23
CA ASP A 41 -24.09 -11.47 15.98
C ASP A 41 -22.79 -10.86 15.42
N VAL A 42 -22.81 -10.33 14.19
CA VAL A 42 -21.61 -9.79 13.53
C VAL A 42 -21.91 -8.42 12.92
N THR A 43 -21.51 -7.37 13.63
CA THR A 43 -21.46 -6.03 13.07
C THR A 43 -20.23 -5.90 12.17
N SER A 44 -20.43 -5.97 10.86
CA SER A 44 -19.35 -5.68 9.91
C SER A 44 -19.12 -4.18 9.81
N VAL A 45 -17.87 -3.75 9.97
CA VAL A 45 -17.49 -2.35 9.97
C VAL A 45 -16.33 -2.15 9.01
N THR A 46 -16.49 -1.25 8.05
CA THR A 46 -15.44 -0.93 7.07
C THR A 46 -14.53 0.15 7.64
N VAL A 47 -13.27 -0.19 7.88
CA VAL A 47 -12.23 0.75 8.31
C VAL A 47 -11.15 0.90 7.23
N THR A 48 -10.45 2.03 7.22
CA THR A 48 -9.35 2.28 6.27
C THR A 48 -8.01 2.09 6.95
N TYR A 49 -7.16 1.23 6.39
CA TYR A 49 -5.78 1.09 6.85
C TYR A 49 -4.87 2.13 6.19
N LYS A 50 -3.98 2.72 6.98
CA LYS A 50 -2.98 3.69 6.53
C LYS A 50 -1.59 3.33 7.05
N LEU A 51 -0.58 3.66 6.24
CA LEU A 51 0.81 3.57 6.67
C LEU A 51 1.09 4.57 7.79
N LYS A 52 1.84 4.15 8.81
CA LYS A 52 2.26 5.01 9.93
C LYS A 52 3.14 6.18 9.46
N LYS A 53 3.96 5.92 8.43
CA LYS A 53 4.75 6.93 7.74
C LYS A 53 4.39 6.84 6.26
N PRO A 54 3.84 7.91 5.65
CA PRO A 54 3.61 7.94 4.22
C PRO A 54 4.93 7.72 3.48
N ILE A 55 4.90 6.88 2.44
CA ILE A 55 6.02 6.68 1.53
C ILE A 55 5.63 7.22 0.16
N GLY A 56 6.54 7.97 -0.46
CA GLY A 56 6.38 8.40 -1.85
C GLY A 56 6.60 7.22 -2.78
N VAL A 57 5.62 6.94 -3.63
CA VAL A 57 5.69 5.84 -4.61
C VAL A 57 5.42 6.38 -6.00
N TYR A 58 6.04 5.75 -6.99
CA TYR A 58 5.75 5.96 -8.40
C TYR A 58 4.77 4.88 -8.85
N SER A 59 3.69 5.29 -9.51
CA SER A 59 2.82 4.33 -10.19
C SER A 59 3.40 4.04 -11.56
N VAL A 60 3.71 2.78 -11.83
CA VAL A 60 4.23 2.31 -13.11
C VAL A 60 3.35 1.18 -13.66
N PRO A 61 3.28 0.98 -15.00
CA PRO A 61 2.70 -0.24 -15.55
C PRO A 61 3.40 -1.47 -14.94
N ALA A 62 2.66 -2.52 -14.62
CA ALA A 62 3.27 -3.76 -14.12
C ALA A 62 4.28 -4.34 -15.12
N SER A 63 4.02 -4.18 -16.43
CA SER A 63 4.92 -4.57 -17.52
C SER A 63 6.23 -3.79 -17.58
N ALA A 64 6.32 -2.64 -16.90
CA ALA A 64 7.53 -1.82 -16.90
C ALA A 64 8.64 -2.37 -15.97
N LEU A 65 8.28 -3.34 -15.11
CA LEU A 65 9.21 -3.97 -14.18
C LEU A 65 9.93 -5.15 -14.84
N THR A 66 11.24 -5.18 -14.67
CA THR A 66 12.09 -6.30 -15.12
C THR A 66 12.92 -6.88 -14.00
N GLY A 67 13.38 -8.11 -14.21
CA GLY A 67 14.30 -8.78 -13.30
C GLY A 67 13.74 -9.04 -11.90
N LEU A 68 12.41 -9.08 -11.75
CA LEU A 68 11.75 -9.21 -10.43
C LEU A 68 12.24 -10.44 -9.66
N LYS A 69 12.76 -10.21 -8.46
CA LYS A 69 13.08 -11.21 -7.43
C LYS A 69 12.39 -10.78 -6.13
N GLY A 70 11.32 -11.49 -5.75
CA GLY A 70 10.50 -11.07 -4.61
C GLY A 70 9.83 -9.72 -4.87
N SER A 71 10.12 -8.72 -4.04
CA SER A 71 9.62 -7.33 -4.20
C SER A 71 10.64 -6.40 -4.84
N ASP A 72 11.82 -6.90 -5.21
CA ASP A 72 12.89 -6.10 -5.80
C ASP A 72 12.95 -6.34 -7.31
N GLY A 73 13.12 -5.28 -8.08
CA GLY A 73 13.19 -5.31 -9.53
C GLY A 73 13.84 -4.06 -10.09
N CYS A 74 13.62 -3.80 -11.38
CA CYS A 74 14.12 -2.60 -12.02
C CYS A 74 13.07 -1.98 -12.94
N VAL A 75 13.18 -0.68 -13.12
CA VAL A 75 12.56 0.06 -14.21
C VAL A 75 13.63 0.52 -15.17
N VAL A 76 13.33 0.53 -16.46
CA VAL A 76 14.28 1.00 -17.49
C VAL A 76 13.88 2.39 -17.92
N ALA A 77 14.77 3.36 -17.74
CA ALA A 77 14.60 4.71 -18.24
C ALA A 77 14.52 4.71 -19.78
N THR A 78 13.93 5.77 -20.37
CA THR A 78 13.81 5.86 -21.83
C THR A 78 15.17 5.87 -22.54
N ASP A 79 16.22 6.38 -21.87
CA ASP A 79 17.61 6.34 -22.34
C ASP A 79 18.27 4.93 -22.28
N GLY A 80 17.56 3.93 -21.76
CA GLY A 80 18.02 2.54 -21.62
C GLY A 80 18.67 2.22 -20.28
N THR A 81 18.84 3.20 -19.39
CA THR A 81 19.43 2.97 -18.06
C THR A 81 18.48 2.19 -17.16
N SER A 82 18.94 1.05 -16.63
CA SER A 82 18.20 0.29 -15.61
C SER A 82 18.39 0.92 -14.23
N VAL A 83 17.28 1.20 -13.56
CA VAL A 83 17.25 1.76 -12.20
C VAL A 83 16.53 0.79 -11.27
N LYS A 84 17.11 0.55 -10.09
CA LYS A 84 16.55 -0.36 -9.09
C LYS A 84 15.25 0.22 -8.51
N ALA A 85 14.26 -0.65 -8.38
CA ALA A 85 12.95 -0.33 -7.87
C ALA A 85 12.49 -1.42 -6.88
N HIS A 86 11.78 -0.99 -5.85
CA HIS A 86 11.16 -1.89 -4.86
C HIS A 86 9.64 -1.73 -4.91
N VAL A 87 8.93 -2.85 -4.99
CA VAL A 87 7.47 -2.91 -5.10
C VAL A 87 6.86 -2.75 -3.71
N ALA A 88 6.31 -1.57 -3.45
CA ALA A 88 5.57 -1.27 -2.23
C ALA A 88 4.11 -1.76 -2.27
N GLY A 89 3.57 -2.02 -3.47
CA GLY A 89 2.23 -2.55 -3.66
C GLY A 89 1.86 -2.72 -5.12
N SER A 90 0.72 -3.37 -5.38
CA SER A 90 0.18 -3.59 -6.72
C SER A 90 -1.33 -3.42 -6.72
N SER A 91 -1.86 -2.81 -7.78
CA SER A 91 -3.30 -2.70 -7.99
C SER A 91 -3.60 -2.57 -9.48
N LEU A 92 -4.51 -3.41 -9.99
CA LEU A 92 -5.10 -3.29 -11.33
C LEU A 92 -4.08 -3.06 -12.47
N GLY A 93 -3.09 -3.95 -12.60
CA GLY A 93 -2.07 -3.86 -13.66
C GLY A 93 -1.05 -2.73 -13.47
N ARG A 94 -1.06 -2.06 -12.32
CA ARG A 94 -0.08 -1.06 -11.90
C ARG A 94 0.70 -1.57 -10.72
N ALA A 95 1.99 -1.27 -10.71
CA ALA A 95 2.84 -1.43 -9.55
C ALA A 95 3.11 -0.05 -8.92
N LEU A 96 3.10 -0.01 -7.59
CA LEU A 96 3.54 1.13 -6.80
C LEU A 96 4.96 0.84 -6.34
N VAL A 97 5.91 1.63 -6.82
CA VAL A 97 7.33 1.35 -6.60
C VAL A 97 8.05 2.52 -5.93
N THR A 98 8.97 2.22 -5.03
CA THR A 98 10.02 3.16 -4.62
C THR A 98 11.22 2.97 -5.54
N ILE A 99 11.89 4.05 -5.91
CA ILE A 99 13.08 4.03 -6.77
C ILE A 99 14.26 4.48 -5.93
N ASP A 100 15.35 3.71 -5.97
CA ASP A 100 16.58 4.08 -5.28
C ASP A 100 17.28 5.21 -6.04
N GLY A 101 17.57 6.31 -5.35
CA GLY A 101 18.25 7.47 -5.92
C GLY A 101 17.31 8.38 -6.74
N LYS A 102 17.87 8.99 -7.80
CA LYS A 102 17.12 9.94 -8.64
C LYS A 102 16.20 9.17 -9.60
N ALA A 103 14.89 9.36 -9.46
CA ALA A 103 13.93 8.81 -10.40
C ALA A 103 14.14 9.39 -11.81
N PRO A 104 14.10 8.55 -12.86
CA PRO A 104 14.18 9.02 -14.23
C PRO A 104 12.93 9.84 -14.58
N ALA A 105 13.08 10.81 -15.49
CA ALA A 105 11.96 11.64 -15.95
C ALA A 105 10.90 10.82 -16.73
N SER A 106 11.33 9.74 -17.37
CA SER A 106 10.48 8.83 -18.13
C SER A 106 11.06 7.41 -18.14
N ILE A 107 10.17 6.42 -18.14
CA ILE A 107 10.51 5.00 -18.19
C ILE A 107 9.86 4.32 -19.42
N LYS A 108 10.43 3.20 -19.84
CA LYS A 108 9.81 2.31 -20.83
C LYS A 108 8.66 1.56 -20.18
N ALA A 109 7.46 1.67 -20.76
CA ALA A 109 6.26 0.97 -20.25
C ALA A 109 6.33 -0.55 -20.45
N ASP A 110 7.09 -0.98 -21.46
CA ASP A 110 7.42 -2.38 -21.73
C ASP A 110 8.87 -2.43 -22.25
N PRO A 111 9.85 -2.65 -21.36
CA PRO A 111 11.25 -2.81 -21.73
C PRO A 111 11.60 -4.24 -22.21
N GLY A 112 10.64 -5.16 -22.27
CA GLY A 112 10.89 -6.57 -22.59
C GLY A 112 11.77 -7.26 -21.54
N GLN A 113 12.62 -8.21 -21.97
CA GLN A 113 13.52 -8.96 -21.10
C GLN A 113 14.81 -8.20 -20.72
N ALA A 114 14.74 -6.89 -20.49
CA ALA A 114 15.90 -6.12 -20.08
C ALA A 114 16.51 -6.72 -18.80
N VAL A 115 17.75 -7.19 -18.91
CA VAL A 115 18.47 -7.85 -17.82
C VAL A 115 18.79 -6.81 -16.75
N CYS A 116 18.40 -7.09 -15.52
CA CYS A 116 18.83 -6.32 -14.37
C CYS A 116 19.10 -7.24 -13.19
N ASP A 117 20.11 -6.90 -12.39
CA ASP A 117 20.38 -7.61 -11.15
C ASP A 117 19.58 -6.96 -10.03
N ALA A 118 18.35 -7.46 -9.85
CA ALA A 118 17.52 -7.13 -8.70
C ALA A 118 18.23 -7.56 -7.41
N ARG A 119 18.04 -6.74 -6.38
CA ARG A 119 18.72 -6.81 -5.08
C ARG A 119 18.49 -8.15 -4.37
#